data_AF-A0A7W1LC35-F1
#
_entry.id   AF-A0A7W1LC35-F1
#
_cell.length_a   1.000
_cell.length_b   1.000
_cell.length_c   1.000
_cell.angle_alpha   90.00
_cell.angle_beta   90.00
_cell.angle_gamma   90.00
#
_symmetry.space_group_name_H-M   'P 1'
#
loop_
_entity.id
_entity.type
_entity.pdbx_description
1 polymer ?
#
loop_
_entity_poly.entity_id
_entity_poly.type
_entity_poly.pdbx_seq_one_letter_code
_entity_poly.pdbx_strand_id
1 'polypeptide(L)'
;MLVLLHLFALFLLVSLGFYVFVANPRNRAHQTFAAFISFLALWTIKDLIFWNFQIENASADWWASASFIIALLMQCALVVFAWVFPENLRTPRRKAAVLFAPCLVLIPAAVLGLLWRAVGFDDNKFIIDLAPLAYGFVGYVYFVFGYGTFVLYKKYLQYRGTQKGQQIGAILWAVAITGVLKTLANIALPFFGIYALLPYSTIFVLPGVLIYAYAISNFKLFSLQTALDQFRLFPIAYKIALSIASVAIVSFIIFQIPIVWWAFRDGMTFEAWRRYLVFSVISALVPNLLLVLLIVRTISRPLQRLTVAAVQVTNGEYGTEVDLRRSNDEIGLLAESFNEMSRKMADDIEQLRQLNEQLIRTEKLAAMGTLSAGVAHEVNNPLAAISSLIQMMQSKNDLNSETQERLKLISTQIGRITQVTRDMMDFARVRPAAKSLVDVNNVIETSLRLASFDKSFQRLHLKKEYAENLPRVFAD
;
A
#
# COMPACT_ATOMS: atom_id res chain seq x y z
N MET A 1 3.53 8.35 -43.60
CA MET A 1 2.23 8.34 -42.89
C MET A 1 1.89 6.95 -42.32
N LEU A 2 1.93 5.88 -43.13
CA LEU A 2 1.58 4.51 -42.71
C LEU A 2 2.43 3.97 -41.53
N VAL A 3 3.76 4.13 -41.58
CA VAL A 3 4.70 3.78 -40.49
C VAL A 3 4.27 4.42 -39.16
N LEU A 4 3.94 5.71 -39.19
CA LEU A 4 3.61 6.49 -38.00
C LEU A 4 2.29 6.02 -37.38
N LEU A 5 1.30 5.68 -38.21
CA LEU A 5 0.03 5.10 -37.77
C LEU A 5 0.24 3.72 -37.11
N HIS A 6 1.09 2.86 -37.69
CA HIS A 6 1.41 1.55 -37.10
C HIS A 6 2.16 1.69 -35.77
N LEU A 7 3.16 2.58 -35.70
CA LEU A 7 3.90 2.80 -34.45
C LEU A 7 2.99 3.38 -33.36
N PHE A 8 2.07 4.28 -33.71
CA PHE A 8 1.07 4.80 -32.76
C PHE A 8 0.11 3.71 -32.25
N ALA A 9 -0.40 2.85 -33.15
CA ALA A 9 -1.23 1.72 -32.76
C ALA A 9 -0.48 0.72 -31.86
N LEU A 10 0.78 0.42 -32.20
CA LEU A 10 1.65 -0.43 -31.40
C LEU A 10 1.86 0.15 -30.00
N PHE A 11 2.16 1.44 -29.95
CA PHE A 11 2.38 2.17 -28.71
C PHE A 11 1.16 2.08 -27.77
N LEU A 12 -0.05 2.31 -28.30
CA LEU A 12 -1.28 2.21 -27.52
C LEU A 12 -1.57 0.78 -27.04
N LEU A 13 -1.34 -0.22 -27.89
CA LEU A 13 -1.52 -1.64 -27.53
C LEU A 13 -0.56 -2.07 -26.42
N VAL A 14 0.72 -1.75 -26.55
CA VAL A 14 1.73 -2.09 -25.54
C VAL A 14 1.43 -1.38 -24.22
N SER A 15 1.07 -0.09 -24.29
CA SER A 15 0.70 0.69 -23.09
C SER A 15 -0.53 0.11 -22.39
N LEU A 16 -1.58 -0.24 -23.14
CA LEU A 16 -2.80 -0.85 -22.61
C LEU A 16 -2.50 -2.23 -21.97
N GLY A 17 -1.79 -3.10 -22.69
CA GLY A 17 -1.44 -4.43 -22.20
C GLY A 17 -0.58 -4.38 -20.94
N PHE A 18 0.40 -3.49 -20.92
CA PHE A 18 1.27 -3.25 -19.76
C PHE A 18 0.48 -2.73 -18.56
N TYR A 19 -0.37 -1.71 -18.77
CA TYR A 19 -1.21 -1.14 -17.72
C TYR A 19 -2.10 -2.21 -17.08
N VAL A 20 -2.80 -3.02 -17.89
CA VAL A 20 -3.69 -4.07 -17.38
C VAL A 20 -2.90 -5.11 -16.59
N PHE A 21 -1.73 -5.53 -17.07
CA PHE A 21 -0.89 -6.50 -16.36
C PHE A 21 -0.39 -5.99 -15.01
N VAL A 22 0.14 -4.76 -14.97
CA VAL A 22 0.70 -4.16 -13.73
C VAL A 22 -0.37 -3.82 -12.71
N ALA A 23 -1.59 -3.48 -13.15
CA ALA A 23 -2.69 -3.16 -12.24
C ALA A 23 -3.01 -4.31 -11.27
N ASN A 24 -2.86 -5.58 -11.69
CA ASN A 24 -2.96 -6.73 -10.80
C ASN A 24 -2.25 -7.97 -11.40
N PRO A 25 -0.92 -8.11 -11.21
CA PRO A 25 -0.14 -9.14 -11.89
C PRO A 25 -0.45 -10.56 -11.42
N ARG A 26 -1.13 -10.74 -10.28
CA ARG A 26 -1.54 -12.06 -9.76
C ARG A 26 -2.93 -12.49 -10.25
N ASN A 27 -3.72 -11.57 -10.81
CA ASN A 27 -5.06 -11.87 -11.29
C ASN A 27 -4.99 -12.47 -12.70
N ARG A 28 -5.55 -13.67 -12.91
CA ARG A 28 -5.49 -14.38 -14.19
C ARG A 28 -6.29 -13.66 -15.26
N ALA A 29 -7.35 -12.95 -14.91
CA ALA A 29 -8.11 -12.15 -15.87
C ALA A 29 -7.24 -11.04 -16.48
N HIS A 30 -6.42 -10.38 -15.67
CA HIS A 30 -5.47 -9.37 -16.15
C HIS A 30 -4.36 -10.00 -16.99
N GLN A 31 -3.78 -11.11 -16.53
CA GLN A 31 -2.73 -11.82 -17.26
C GLN A 31 -3.20 -12.28 -18.65
N THR A 32 -4.38 -12.89 -18.73
CA THR A 32 -4.92 -13.43 -19.97
C THR A 32 -5.40 -12.34 -20.92
N PHE A 33 -5.94 -11.23 -20.41
CA PHE A 33 -6.25 -10.06 -21.23
C PHE A 33 -4.97 -9.40 -21.77
N ALA A 34 -3.96 -9.20 -20.92
CA ALA A 34 -2.67 -8.67 -21.33
C ALA A 34 -2.03 -9.56 -22.42
N ALA A 35 -2.07 -10.89 -22.27
CA ALA A 35 -1.59 -11.82 -23.28
C ALA A 35 -2.34 -11.67 -24.62
N PHE A 36 -3.67 -11.52 -24.58
CA PHE A 36 -4.47 -11.25 -25.79
C PHE A 36 -4.06 -9.94 -26.48
N ILE A 37 -3.88 -8.86 -25.71
CA ILE A 37 -3.39 -7.57 -26.24
C ILE A 37 -1.95 -7.68 -26.77
N SER A 38 -1.08 -8.50 -26.15
CA SER A 38 0.28 -8.74 -26.65
C SER A 38 0.29 -9.43 -28.02
N PHE A 39 -0.63 -10.35 -28.30
CA PHE A 39 -0.75 -10.93 -29.65
C PHE A 39 -1.28 -9.92 -30.69
N LEU A 40 -2.17 -9.00 -30.29
CA LEU A 40 -2.56 -7.86 -31.13
C LEU A 40 -1.37 -6.92 -31.42
N ALA A 41 -0.51 -6.69 -30.43
CA ALA A 41 0.73 -5.93 -30.61
C ALA A 41 1.71 -6.66 -31.53
N LEU A 42 1.85 -7.99 -31.39
CA LEU A 42 2.71 -8.81 -32.25
C LEU A 42 2.23 -8.80 -33.71
N TRP A 43 0.91 -8.87 -33.93
CA TRP A 43 0.31 -8.66 -35.25
C TRP A 43 0.67 -7.28 -35.83
N THR A 44 0.58 -6.25 -35.00
CA THR A 44 0.90 -4.87 -35.39
C THR A 44 2.37 -4.69 -35.74
N ILE A 45 3.28 -5.31 -34.99
CA ILE A 45 4.73 -5.35 -35.31
C ILE A 45 4.94 -6.05 -36.65
N LYS A 46 4.30 -7.20 -36.87
CA LYS A 46 4.40 -7.94 -38.12
C LYS A 46 3.92 -7.11 -39.31
N ASP A 47 2.77 -6.46 -39.21
CA ASP A 47 2.25 -5.59 -40.28
C ASP A 47 3.09 -4.32 -40.47
N LEU A 48 3.60 -3.73 -39.39
CA LEU A 48 4.56 -2.63 -39.47
C LEU A 48 5.79 -3.07 -40.27
N ILE A 49 6.34 -4.25 -40.00
CA ILE A 49 7.55 -4.68 -40.68
C ILE A 49 7.26 -5.04 -42.14
N PHE A 50 6.25 -5.88 -42.36
CA PHE A 50 5.90 -6.41 -43.68
C PHE A 50 5.48 -5.34 -44.69
N TRP A 51 4.63 -4.38 -44.30
CA TRP A 51 4.09 -3.39 -45.23
C TRP A 51 5.02 -2.20 -45.46
N ASN A 52 5.95 -1.93 -44.53
CA ASN A 52 6.82 -0.77 -44.64
C ASN A 52 8.23 -1.14 -45.08
N PHE A 53 8.69 -2.36 -44.83
CA PHE A 53 9.99 -2.82 -45.29
C PHE A 53 9.75 -3.86 -46.38
N GLN A 54 9.92 -3.45 -47.65
CA GLN A 54 9.89 -4.37 -48.78
C GLN A 54 10.99 -5.40 -48.59
N ILE A 55 10.61 -6.65 -48.35
CA ILE A 55 11.55 -7.76 -48.23
C ILE A 55 11.37 -8.60 -49.48
N GLU A 56 12.50 -9.01 -50.08
CA GLU A 56 12.56 -9.81 -51.31
C GLU A 56 11.57 -10.99 -51.28
N ASN A 57 11.09 -11.42 -52.46
CA ASN A 57 10.12 -12.50 -52.61
C ASN A 57 10.51 -13.78 -51.83
N ALA A 58 11.82 -14.05 -51.64
CA ALA A 58 12.34 -15.18 -50.85
C ALA A 58 11.91 -15.19 -49.37
N SER A 59 11.42 -14.07 -48.84
CA SER A 59 10.94 -13.94 -47.45
C SER A 59 9.42 -13.98 -47.31
N ALA A 60 8.67 -13.94 -48.42
CA ALA A 60 7.22 -13.81 -48.42
C ALA A 60 6.55 -15.02 -47.73
N ASP A 61 7.12 -16.22 -47.90
CA ASP A 61 6.70 -17.44 -47.21
C ASP A 61 6.79 -17.31 -45.69
N TRP A 62 7.88 -16.75 -45.16
CA TRP A 62 8.08 -16.59 -43.73
C TRP A 62 7.04 -15.63 -43.13
N TRP A 63 6.74 -14.53 -43.83
CA TRP A 63 5.73 -13.57 -43.40
C TRP A 63 4.31 -14.11 -43.48
N ALA A 64 4.03 -14.95 -44.48
CA ALA A 64 2.78 -15.69 -44.57
C ALA A 64 2.63 -16.64 -43.37
N SER A 65 3.65 -17.48 -43.07
CA SER A 65 3.67 -18.35 -41.90
C SER A 65 3.40 -17.57 -40.61
N ALA A 66 4.13 -16.47 -40.40
CA ALA A 66 3.99 -15.62 -39.21
C ALA A 66 2.55 -15.06 -39.09
N SER A 67 1.95 -14.61 -40.20
CA SER A 67 0.58 -14.09 -40.22
C SER A 67 -0.44 -15.15 -39.78
N PHE A 68 -0.36 -16.36 -40.35
CA PHE A 68 -1.27 -17.45 -39.97
C PHE A 68 -1.11 -17.86 -38.50
N ILE A 69 0.13 -18.00 -38.02
CA ILE A 69 0.40 -18.42 -36.64
C ILE A 69 -0.05 -17.36 -35.64
N ILE A 70 0.27 -16.08 -35.86
CA ILE A 70 -0.15 -14.99 -34.96
C ILE A 70 -1.67 -14.87 -34.94
N ALA A 71 -2.35 -14.99 -36.10
CA ALA A 71 -3.81 -14.99 -36.15
C ALA A 71 -4.39 -16.08 -35.25
N LEU A 72 -3.89 -17.31 -35.34
CA LEU A 72 -4.36 -18.44 -34.56
C LEU A 72 -4.11 -18.27 -33.05
N LEU A 73 -2.89 -17.88 -32.67
CA LEU A 73 -2.52 -17.69 -31.26
C LEU A 73 -3.32 -16.55 -30.61
N MET A 74 -3.59 -15.48 -31.36
CA MET A 74 -4.44 -14.37 -30.92
C MET A 74 -5.85 -14.84 -30.56
N GLN A 75 -6.46 -15.73 -31.36
CA GLN A 75 -7.79 -16.27 -31.05
C GLN A 75 -7.76 -17.26 -29.88
N CYS A 76 -6.70 -18.06 -29.76
CA CYS A 76 -6.52 -18.93 -28.59
C CYS A 76 -6.44 -18.10 -27.29
N ALA A 77 -5.69 -16.98 -27.32
CA ALA A 77 -5.59 -16.07 -26.18
C ALA A 77 -6.94 -15.44 -25.83
N LEU A 78 -7.75 -15.04 -26.83
CA LEU A 78 -9.12 -14.55 -26.61
C LEU A 78 -9.99 -15.59 -25.92
N VAL A 79 -9.94 -16.85 -26.34
CA VAL A 79 -10.72 -17.94 -25.70
C VAL A 79 -10.28 -18.18 -24.26
N VAL A 80 -8.97 -18.22 -24.03
CA VAL A 80 -8.41 -18.37 -22.68
C VAL A 80 -8.88 -17.24 -21.78
N PHE A 81 -8.82 -16.00 -22.26
CA PHE A 81 -9.36 -14.84 -21.57
C PHE A 81 -10.87 -14.97 -21.30
N ALA A 82 -11.65 -15.36 -22.31
CA ALA A 82 -13.09 -15.55 -22.21
C ALA A 82 -13.49 -16.59 -21.17
N TRP A 83 -12.70 -17.66 -20.97
CA TRP A 83 -12.95 -18.64 -19.90
C TRP A 83 -12.70 -18.07 -18.50
N VAL A 84 -11.65 -17.26 -18.35
CA VAL A 84 -11.22 -16.73 -17.04
C VAL A 84 -12.06 -15.54 -16.59
N PHE A 85 -12.39 -14.61 -17.48
CA PHE A 85 -13.13 -13.38 -17.16
C PHE A 85 -14.64 -13.63 -17.04
N PRO A 86 -15.38 -13.01 -16.08
CA PRO A 86 -14.95 -12.06 -15.06
C PRO A 86 -14.59 -12.70 -13.70
N GLU A 87 -14.77 -14.01 -13.54
CA GLU A 87 -14.70 -14.70 -12.23
C GLU A 87 -13.28 -15.11 -11.80
N ASN A 88 -12.26 -14.85 -12.62
CA ASN A 88 -10.86 -15.23 -12.36
C ASN A 88 -10.67 -16.76 -12.14
N LEU A 89 -11.45 -17.57 -12.86
CA LEU A 89 -11.42 -19.03 -12.76
C LEU A 89 -10.12 -19.63 -13.35
N ARG A 90 -9.84 -20.89 -13.01
CA ARG A 90 -8.79 -21.66 -13.69
C ARG A 90 -9.24 -22.01 -15.11
N THR A 91 -8.29 -22.02 -16.06
CA THR A 91 -8.55 -22.47 -17.42
C THR A 91 -8.95 -23.95 -17.43
N PRO A 92 -10.04 -24.32 -18.11
CA PRO A 92 -10.51 -25.70 -18.14
C PRO A 92 -9.60 -26.56 -19.01
N ARG A 93 -8.62 -27.25 -18.40
CA ARG A 93 -7.57 -28.03 -19.09
C ARG A 93 -8.12 -29.01 -20.13
N ARG A 94 -9.18 -29.76 -19.82
CA ARG A 94 -9.79 -30.73 -20.77
C ARG A 94 -10.39 -30.06 -22.00
N LYS A 95 -11.15 -28.96 -21.80
CA LYS A 95 -11.75 -28.22 -22.92
C LYS A 95 -10.68 -27.52 -23.75
N ALA A 96 -9.64 -26.99 -23.12
CA ALA A 96 -8.48 -26.40 -23.79
C ALA A 96 -7.73 -27.42 -24.65
N ALA A 97 -7.47 -28.63 -24.12
CA ALA A 97 -6.79 -29.68 -24.85
C ALA A 97 -7.55 -30.09 -26.12
N VAL A 98 -8.87 -30.27 -26.04
CA VAL A 98 -9.70 -30.62 -27.21
C VAL A 98 -9.77 -29.46 -28.20
N LEU A 99 -10.05 -28.25 -27.71
CA LEU A 99 -10.23 -27.09 -28.59
C LEU A 99 -8.95 -26.71 -29.30
N PHE A 100 -7.78 -26.80 -28.64
CA PHE A 100 -6.47 -26.42 -29.19
C PHE A 100 -5.69 -27.58 -29.80
N ALA A 101 -6.18 -28.83 -29.73
CA ALA A 101 -5.53 -29.98 -30.38
C ALA A 101 -5.22 -29.75 -31.87
N PRO A 102 -6.12 -29.16 -32.70
CA PRO A 102 -5.81 -28.87 -34.10
C PRO A 102 -4.61 -27.94 -34.29
N CYS A 103 -4.26 -27.09 -33.30
CA CYS A 103 -3.09 -26.22 -33.38
C CYS A 103 -1.78 -27.01 -33.49
N LEU A 104 -1.71 -28.24 -32.96
CA LEU A 104 -0.53 -29.11 -33.06
C LEU A 104 -0.23 -29.53 -34.51
N VAL A 105 -1.22 -29.50 -35.39
CA VAL A 105 -1.08 -29.83 -36.82
C VAL A 105 -1.03 -28.56 -37.67
N LEU A 106 -1.90 -27.59 -37.36
CA LEU A 106 -2.05 -26.37 -38.15
C LEU A 106 -0.84 -25.43 -38.04
N ILE A 107 -0.17 -25.37 -36.88
CA ILE A 107 1.04 -24.55 -36.72
C ILE A 107 2.19 -25.11 -37.56
N PRO A 108 2.56 -26.41 -37.47
CA PRO A 108 3.55 -26.99 -38.38
C PRO A 108 3.18 -26.85 -39.86
N ALA A 109 1.90 -27.03 -40.22
CA ALA A 109 1.45 -26.85 -41.60
C ALA A 109 1.68 -25.41 -42.12
N ALA A 110 1.48 -24.40 -41.27
CA ALA A 110 1.79 -23.01 -41.59
C ALA A 110 3.29 -22.75 -41.73
N VAL A 111 4.13 -23.36 -40.88
CA VAL A 111 5.60 -23.22 -40.94
C VAL A 111 6.18 -23.89 -42.18
N LEU A 112 5.63 -25.05 -42.57
CA LEU A 112 6.08 -25.82 -43.73
C LEU A 112 5.54 -25.28 -45.07
N GLY A 113 4.82 -24.15 -45.08
CA GLY A 113 4.30 -23.54 -46.29
C GLY A 113 3.16 -24.31 -46.97
N LEU A 114 2.50 -25.25 -46.27
CA LEU A 114 1.43 -26.06 -46.85
C LEU A 114 0.11 -25.31 -47.07
N LEU A 115 0.04 -24.03 -46.65
CA LEU A 115 -1.16 -23.20 -46.72
C LEU A 115 -1.24 -22.31 -47.97
N TRP A 116 -0.20 -22.24 -48.79
CA TRP A 116 -0.24 -21.48 -50.05
C TRP A 116 0.52 -22.23 -51.14
N ARG A 117 0.16 -21.95 -52.39
CA ARG A 117 0.85 -22.48 -53.58
C ARG A 117 1.90 -21.50 -54.09
N ALA A 118 1.59 -20.21 -54.01
CA ALA A 118 2.49 -19.13 -54.34
C ALA A 118 2.20 -17.93 -53.43
N VAL A 119 3.24 -17.26 -52.95
CA VAL A 119 3.12 -16.02 -52.19
C VAL A 119 4.24 -15.08 -52.61
N GLY A 120 3.92 -13.81 -52.86
CA GLY A 120 4.92 -12.86 -53.31
C GLY A 120 4.32 -11.53 -53.74
N PHE A 121 5.15 -10.74 -54.42
CA PHE A 121 4.75 -9.47 -55.02
C PHE A 121 4.77 -9.58 -56.54
N ASP A 122 3.66 -9.17 -57.17
CA ASP A 122 3.51 -9.02 -58.61
C ASP A 122 3.08 -7.56 -58.90
N ASP A 123 3.83 -6.84 -59.74
CA ASP A 123 3.64 -5.40 -59.99
C ASP A 123 3.39 -4.55 -58.73
N ASN A 124 4.22 -4.74 -57.69
CA ASN A 124 4.12 -4.07 -56.39
C ASN A 124 2.82 -4.36 -55.60
N LYS A 125 2.00 -5.32 -56.04
CA LYS A 125 0.82 -5.81 -55.32
C LYS A 125 1.15 -7.14 -54.67
N PHE A 126 0.79 -7.27 -53.39
CA PHE A 126 0.91 -8.53 -52.68
C PHE A 126 -0.15 -9.51 -53.20
N ILE A 127 0.29 -10.66 -53.70
CA ILE A 127 -0.57 -11.74 -54.17
C ILE A 127 -0.26 -13.00 -53.37
N ILE A 128 -1.32 -13.68 -52.92
CA ILE A 128 -1.24 -14.96 -52.23
C ILE A 128 -2.23 -15.93 -52.88
N ASP A 129 -1.71 -17.02 -53.46
CA ASP A 129 -2.52 -18.13 -53.96
C ASP A 129 -2.67 -19.17 -52.85
N LEU A 130 -3.86 -19.23 -52.26
CA LEU A 130 -4.14 -20.05 -51.07
C LEU A 130 -4.36 -21.52 -51.45
N ALA A 131 -3.71 -22.42 -50.72
CA ALA A 131 -3.97 -23.85 -50.87
C ALA A 131 -5.36 -24.20 -50.27
N PRO A 132 -6.01 -25.30 -50.69
CA PRO A 132 -7.27 -25.75 -50.10
C PRO A 132 -7.24 -25.87 -48.56
N LEU A 133 -6.09 -26.29 -48.01
CA LEU A 133 -5.86 -26.40 -46.57
C LEU A 133 -5.94 -25.05 -45.85
N ALA A 134 -5.59 -23.94 -46.51
CA ALA A 134 -5.65 -22.59 -45.96
C ALA A 134 -7.08 -22.16 -45.62
N TYR A 135 -8.06 -22.53 -46.45
CA TYR A 135 -9.46 -22.23 -46.18
C TYR A 135 -9.95 -22.97 -44.93
N GLY A 136 -9.52 -24.23 -44.75
CA GLY A 136 -9.75 -24.98 -43.52
C GLY A 136 -9.10 -24.33 -42.30
N PHE A 137 -7.87 -23.84 -42.43
CA PHE A 137 -7.16 -23.09 -41.39
C PHE A 137 -7.93 -21.82 -41.00
N VAL A 138 -8.31 -21.00 -41.99
CA VAL A 138 -9.06 -19.75 -41.77
C VAL A 138 -10.41 -20.06 -41.12
N GLY A 139 -11.13 -21.07 -41.61
CA GLY A 139 -12.39 -21.53 -41.01
C GLY A 139 -12.22 -21.91 -39.54
N TYR A 140 -11.14 -22.61 -39.19
CA TYR A 140 -10.83 -22.95 -37.80
C TYR A 140 -10.49 -21.71 -36.95
N VAL A 141 -9.73 -20.75 -37.48
CA VAL A 141 -9.45 -19.47 -36.78
C VAL A 141 -10.74 -18.73 -36.46
N TYR A 142 -11.67 -18.63 -37.42
CA TYR A 142 -12.98 -18.00 -37.20
C TYR A 142 -13.86 -18.82 -36.24
N PHE A 143 -13.79 -20.14 -36.28
CA PHE A 143 -14.47 -21.00 -35.31
C PHE A 143 -13.97 -20.73 -33.87
N VAL A 144 -12.66 -20.66 -33.65
CA VAL A 144 -12.07 -20.35 -32.34
C VAL A 144 -12.45 -18.94 -31.88
N PHE A 145 -12.41 -17.95 -32.78
CA PHE A 145 -12.86 -16.59 -32.50
C PHE A 145 -14.34 -16.54 -32.11
N GLY A 146 -15.20 -17.21 -32.89
CA GLY A 146 -16.63 -17.32 -32.65
C GLY A 146 -16.93 -18.00 -31.32
N TYR A 147 -16.22 -19.08 -30.99
CA TYR A 147 -16.33 -19.77 -29.70
C TYR A 147 -15.98 -18.85 -28.53
N GLY A 148 -14.85 -18.12 -28.60
CA GLY A 148 -14.43 -17.19 -27.55
C GLY A 148 -15.45 -16.06 -27.33
N THR A 149 -15.94 -15.48 -28.43
CA THR A 149 -16.97 -14.44 -28.41
C THR A 149 -18.30 -14.97 -27.87
N PHE A 150 -18.69 -16.19 -28.24
CA PHE A 150 -19.90 -16.85 -27.74
C PHE A 150 -19.82 -17.13 -26.23
N VAL A 151 -18.66 -17.55 -25.72
CA VAL A 151 -18.44 -17.72 -24.27
C VAL A 151 -18.63 -16.39 -23.54
N LEU A 152 -18.06 -15.29 -24.06
CA LEU A 152 -18.27 -13.96 -23.49
C LEU A 152 -19.73 -13.53 -23.58
N TYR A 153 -20.41 -13.79 -24.70
CA TYR A 153 -21.83 -13.46 -24.89
C TYR A 153 -22.74 -14.22 -23.93
N LYS A 154 -22.49 -15.52 -23.71
CA LYS A 154 -23.22 -16.31 -22.72
C LYS A 154 -23.05 -15.73 -21.31
N LYS A 155 -21.83 -15.31 -20.95
CA LYS A 155 -21.56 -14.64 -19.67
C LYS A 155 -22.21 -13.26 -19.60
N TYR A 156 -22.26 -12.50 -20.69
CA TYR A 156 -22.96 -11.22 -20.76
C TYR A 156 -24.46 -11.39 -20.45
N LEU A 157 -25.10 -12.40 -21.04
CA LEU A 157 -26.50 -12.71 -20.75
C LEU A 157 -26.72 -13.08 -19.28
N GLN A 158 -25.80 -13.86 -18.70
CA GLN A 158 -25.86 -14.24 -17.29
C GLN A 158 -25.69 -13.05 -16.33
N TYR A 159 -24.83 -12.09 -16.67
CA TYR A 159 -24.50 -10.93 -15.85
C TYR A 159 -25.27 -9.66 -16.24
N ARG A 160 -26.35 -9.78 -17.03
CA ARG A 160 -27.11 -8.64 -17.56
C ARG A 160 -27.66 -7.78 -16.41
N GLY A 161 -27.48 -6.46 -16.53
CA GLY A 161 -27.90 -5.50 -15.49
C GLY A 161 -26.90 -5.29 -14.34
N THR A 162 -25.81 -6.06 -14.27
CA THR A 162 -24.74 -5.87 -13.27
C THR A 162 -23.55 -5.09 -13.84
N GLN A 163 -22.68 -4.56 -12.97
CA GLN A 163 -21.42 -3.93 -13.38
C GLN A 163 -20.52 -4.90 -14.18
N LYS A 164 -20.48 -6.18 -13.79
CA LYS A 164 -19.76 -7.23 -14.54
C LYS A 164 -20.35 -7.41 -15.95
N GLY A 165 -21.67 -7.29 -16.10
CA GLY A 165 -22.34 -7.31 -17.39
C GLY A 165 -21.95 -6.15 -18.29
N GLN A 166 -21.88 -4.92 -17.74
CA GLN A 166 -21.40 -3.74 -18.48
C GLN A 166 -19.95 -3.92 -18.95
N GLN A 167 -19.09 -4.46 -18.09
CA GLN A 167 -17.70 -4.80 -18.41
C GLN A 167 -17.57 -5.81 -19.56
N ILE A 168 -18.30 -6.94 -19.48
CA ILE A 168 -18.30 -7.94 -20.56
C ILE A 168 -18.87 -7.35 -21.85
N GLY A 169 -19.94 -6.53 -21.74
CA GLY A 169 -20.57 -5.87 -22.88
C GLY A 169 -19.60 -4.94 -23.62
N ALA A 170 -18.81 -4.15 -22.91
CA ALA A 170 -17.81 -3.28 -23.52
C ALA A 170 -16.69 -4.07 -24.23
N ILE A 171 -16.25 -5.19 -23.65
CA ILE A 171 -15.29 -6.09 -24.30
C ILE A 171 -15.88 -6.69 -25.58
N LEU A 172 -17.12 -7.20 -25.51
CA LEU A 172 -17.81 -7.75 -26.68
C LEU A 172 -17.92 -6.72 -27.80
N TRP A 173 -18.26 -5.47 -27.47
CA TRP A 173 -18.29 -4.38 -28.44
C TRP A 173 -16.93 -4.10 -29.07
N ALA A 174 -15.87 -4.04 -28.26
CA ALA A 174 -14.51 -3.84 -28.76
C ALA A 174 -14.06 -4.97 -29.71
N VAL A 175 -14.31 -6.23 -29.31
CA VAL A 175 -13.99 -7.41 -30.10
C VAL A 175 -14.82 -7.45 -31.39
N ALA A 176 -16.11 -7.14 -31.33
CA ALA A 176 -17.00 -7.15 -32.49
C ALA A 176 -16.60 -6.07 -33.51
N ILE A 177 -16.41 -4.82 -33.08
CA ILE A 177 -16.02 -3.72 -33.97
C ILE A 177 -14.67 -4.01 -34.62
N THR A 178 -13.67 -4.41 -33.83
CA THR A 178 -12.33 -4.74 -34.34
C THR A 178 -12.38 -5.93 -35.30
N GLY A 179 -13.13 -6.98 -34.94
CA GLY A 179 -13.26 -8.19 -35.75
C GLY A 179 -13.95 -7.94 -37.09
N VAL A 180 -15.03 -7.15 -37.11
CA VAL A 180 -15.75 -6.77 -38.33
C VAL A 180 -14.86 -5.94 -39.25
N LEU A 181 -14.23 -4.87 -38.72
CA LEU A 181 -13.36 -4.02 -39.53
C LEU A 181 -12.15 -4.77 -40.09
N LYS A 182 -11.51 -5.64 -39.29
CA LYS A 182 -10.38 -6.46 -39.77
C LYS A 182 -10.82 -7.52 -40.79
N THR A 183 -11.97 -8.15 -40.60
CA THR A 183 -12.49 -9.14 -41.57
C THR A 183 -12.84 -8.47 -42.90
N LEU A 184 -13.42 -7.27 -42.84
CA LEU A 184 -13.72 -6.47 -44.02
C LEU A 184 -12.43 -6.13 -44.78
N ALA A 185 -11.40 -5.63 -44.08
CA ALA A 185 -10.13 -5.22 -44.66
C ALA A 185 -9.27 -6.37 -45.19
N ASN A 186 -9.22 -7.49 -44.47
CA ASN A 186 -8.28 -8.59 -44.75
C ASN A 186 -8.87 -9.71 -45.61
N ILE A 187 -10.21 -9.82 -45.70
CA ILE A 187 -10.85 -10.93 -46.41
C ILE A 187 -11.88 -10.42 -47.41
N ALA A 188 -12.88 -9.66 -46.94
CA ALA A 188 -14.01 -9.31 -47.80
C ALA A 188 -13.59 -8.41 -48.98
N LEU A 189 -12.82 -7.36 -48.72
CA LEU A 189 -12.37 -6.45 -49.77
C LEU A 189 -11.38 -7.09 -50.75
N PRO A 190 -10.35 -7.85 -50.31
CA PRO A 190 -9.51 -8.64 -51.20
C PRO A 190 -10.29 -9.64 -52.05
N PHE A 191 -11.36 -10.25 -51.52
CA PHE A 191 -12.22 -11.16 -52.29
C PHE A 191 -12.90 -10.47 -53.49
N PHE A 192 -13.21 -9.17 -53.38
CA PHE A 192 -13.70 -8.35 -54.49
C PHE A 192 -12.59 -7.67 -55.30
N GLY A 193 -11.32 -8.06 -55.11
CA GLY A 193 -10.17 -7.52 -55.82
C GLY A 193 -9.65 -6.18 -55.28
N ILE A 194 -10.12 -5.72 -54.11
CA ILE A 194 -9.72 -4.45 -53.49
C ILE A 194 -8.64 -4.71 -52.43
N TYR A 195 -7.38 -4.57 -52.82
CA TYR A 195 -6.22 -4.83 -51.96
C TYR A 195 -5.66 -3.57 -51.25
N ALA A 196 -6.14 -2.38 -51.62
CA ALA A 196 -5.58 -1.09 -51.16
C ALA A 196 -5.65 -0.86 -49.64
N LEU A 197 -6.56 -1.55 -48.94
CA LEU A 197 -6.78 -1.40 -47.50
C LEU A 197 -6.00 -2.40 -46.64
N LEU A 198 -5.35 -3.40 -47.24
CA LEU A 198 -4.54 -4.39 -46.51
C LEU A 198 -3.46 -3.76 -45.62
N PRO A 199 -2.69 -2.75 -46.09
CA PRO A 199 -1.67 -2.11 -45.26
C PRO A 199 -2.28 -1.32 -44.09
N TYR A 200 -3.53 -0.88 -44.20
CA TYR A 200 -4.20 -0.08 -43.16
C TYR A 200 -4.95 -0.96 -42.14
N SER A 201 -5.01 -2.27 -42.35
CA SER A 201 -5.82 -3.20 -41.55
C SER A 201 -5.49 -3.18 -40.04
N THR A 202 -4.23 -2.91 -39.69
CA THR A 202 -3.75 -2.78 -38.32
C THR A 202 -4.37 -1.61 -37.57
N ILE A 203 -4.68 -0.52 -38.27
CA ILE A 203 -5.26 0.70 -37.68
C ILE A 203 -6.67 0.42 -37.18
N PHE A 204 -7.38 -0.54 -37.77
CA PHE A 204 -8.71 -0.96 -37.30
C PHE A 204 -8.71 -1.63 -35.93
N VAL A 205 -7.55 -1.84 -35.32
CA VAL A 205 -7.42 -2.23 -33.90
C VAL A 205 -7.64 -1.03 -32.95
N LEU A 206 -7.38 0.20 -33.41
CA LEU A 206 -7.49 1.42 -32.58
C LEU A 206 -8.88 1.63 -31.96
N PRO A 207 -10.01 1.48 -32.69
CA PRO A 207 -11.33 1.58 -32.08
C PRO A 207 -11.51 0.61 -30.91
N GLY A 208 -11.05 -0.63 -31.05
CA GLY A 208 -11.10 -1.63 -29.97
C GLY A 208 -10.27 -1.20 -28.76
N VAL A 209 -9.05 -0.71 -28.97
CA VAL A 209 -8.16 -0.20 -27.91
C VAL A 209 -8.78 0.98 -27.17
N LEU A 210 -9.40 1.91 -27.89
CA LEU A 210 -10.10 3.04 -27.29
C LEU A 210 -11.32 2.61 -26.48
N ILE A 211 -12.08 1.63 -26.96
CA ILE A 211 -13.20 1.05 -26.21
C ILE A 211 -12.70 0.35 -24.94
N TYR A 212 -11.60 -0.39 -25.01
CA TYR A 212 -10.99 -1.00 -23.82
C TYR A 212 -10.54 0.05 -22.82
N ALA A 213 -9.84 1.11 -23.27
CA ALA A 213 -9.42 2.21 -22.41
C ALA A 213 -10.62 2.92 -21.76
N TYR A 214 -11.67 3.19 -22.54
CA TYR A 214 -12.93 3.76 -22.06
C TYR A 214 -13.58 2.85 -21.00
N ALA A 215 -13.62 1.55 -21.24
CA ALA A 215 -14.22 0.58 -20.33
C ALA A 215 -13.45 0.45 -19.00
N ILE A 216 -12.12 0.51 -19.05
CA ILE A 216 -11.25 0.58 -17.87
C ILE A 216 -11.59 1.80 -17.03
N SER A 217 -11.72 2.98 -17.67
CA SER A 217 -11.99 4.23 -16.96
C SER A 217 -13.43 4.34 -16.44
N ASN A 218 -14.44 3.94 -17.22
CA ASN A 218 -15.85 4.24 -16.94
C ASN A 218 -16.63 3.08 -16.32
N PHE A 219 -16.31 1.83 -16.67
CA PHE A 219 -16.99 0.65 -16.14
C PHE A 219 -16.19 -0.07 -15.04
N LYS A 220 -15.07 0.54 -14.63
CA LYS A 220 -14.07 -0.01 -13.73
C LYS A 220 -13.68 -1.43 -14.16
N LEU A 221 -13.44 -1.62 -15.47
CA LEU A 221 -13.03 -2.92 -16.01
C LEU A 221 -11.83 -3.43 -15.21
N PHE A 222 -11.94 -4.65 -14.69
CA PHE A 222 -10.95 -5.28 -13.82
C PHE A 222 -10.85 -4.79 -12.35
N SER A 223 -11.73 -3.90 -11.87
CA SER A 223 -11.85 -3.64 -10.43
C SER A 223 -12.68 -4.73 -9.75
N LEU A 224 -12.06 -5.54 -8.89
CA LEU A 224 -12.79 -6.39 -7.95
C LEU A 224 -13.01 -5.58 -6.66
N GLN A 225 -14.27 -5.21 -6.38
CA GLN A 225 -14.68 -4.66 -5.09
C GLN A 225 -14.28 -5.64 -3.97
N THR A 226 -13.13 -5.39 -3.37
CA THR A 226 -12.75 -5.99 -2.09
C THR A 226 -13.00 -4.94 -1.01
N ALA A 227 -13.24 -5.35 0.23
CA ALA A 227 -13.50 -4.42 1.34
C ALA A 227 -12.38 -3.37 1.55
N LEU A 228 -11.16 -3.65 1.07
CA LEU A 228 -10.02 -2.72 1.00
C LEU A 228 -10.17 -1.61 -0.07
N ASP A 229 -11.06 -1.77 -1.05
CA ASP A 229 -11.34 -0.74 -2.08
C ASP A 229 -12.05 0.49 -1.52
N GLN A 230 -12.70 0.40 -0.35
CA GLN A 230 -13.31 1.55 0.33
C GLN A 230 -12.27 2.58 0.78
N PHE A 231 -11.01 2.17 0.95
CA PHE A 231 -9.91 3.04 1.38
C PHE A 231 -8.99 3.49 0.25
N ARG A 232 -9.34 3.29 -1.04
CA ARG A 232 -8.47 3.64 -2.17
C ARG A 232 -8.24 5.14 -2.32
N LEU A 233 -7.25 5.63 -1.57
CA LEU A 233 -6.25 6.54 -2.08
C LEU A 233 -5.60 5.91 -3.35
N PHE A 234 -5.13 6.72 -4.29
CA PHE A 234 -4.58 6.30 -5.59
C PHE A 234 -3.55 5.16 -5.42
N PRO A 235 -3.85 3.89 -5.80
CA PRO A 235 -2.95 2.76 -5.51
C PRO A 235 -1.54 3.00 -6.04
N ILE A 236 -0.52 2.60 -5.30
CA ILE A 236 0.88 2.82 -5.69
C ILE A 236 1.18 2.18 -7.04
N ALA A 237 0.58 1.02 -7.32
CA ALA A 237 0.65 0.35 -8.61
C ALA A 237 0.14 1.23 -9.76
N TYR A 238 -0.90 2.06 -9.52
CA TYR A 238 -1.40 3.01 -10.50
C TYR A 238 -0.43 4.17 -10.71
N LYS A 239 0.16 4.73 -9.66
CA LYS A 239 1.21 5.77 -9.81
C LYS A 239 2.43 5.26 -10.57
N ILE A 240 2.83 4.02 -10.32
CA ILE A 240 3.92 3.34 -11.04
C ILE A 240 3.55 3.17 -12.51
N ALA A 241 2.39 2.56 -12.78
CA ALA A 241 1.92 2.33 -14.14
C ALA A 241 1.77 3.64 -14.92
N LEU A 242 1.22 4.69 -14.29
CA LEU A 242 1.08 6.01 -14.87
C LEU A 242 2.43 6.66 -15.14
N SER A 243 3.40 6.52 -14.23
CA SER A 243 4.77 7.03 -14.43
C SER A 243 5.43 6.33 -15.62
N ILE A 244 5.35 4.99 -15.67
CA ILE A 244 5.89 4.20 -16.79
C ILE A 244 5.21 4.59 -18.10
N ALA A 245 3.89 4.66 -18.13
CA ALA A 245 3.12 5.03 -19.31
C ALA A 245 3.46 6.47 -19.75
N SER A 246 3.50 7.43 -18.83
CA SER A 246 3.82 8.83 -19.14
C SER A 246 5.24 8.95 -19.71
N VAL A 247 6.22 8.30 -19.09
CA VAL A 247 7.61 8.26 -19.58
C VAL A 247 7.67 7.62 -20.97
N ALA A 248 6.96 6.51 -21.19
CA ALA A 248 6.92 5.84 -22.47
C ALA A 248 6.26 6.69 -23.57
N ILE A 249 5.11 7.32 -23.29
CA ILE A 249 4.40 8.22 -24.22
C ILE A 249 5.30 9.40 -24.58
N VAL A 250 5.78 10.11 -23.56
CA VAL A 250 6.59 11.32 -23.73
C VAL A 250 7.88 10.97 -24.45
N SER A 251 8.53 9.85 -24.10
CA SER A 251 9.71 9.36 -24.80
C SER A 251 9.44 9.05 -26.26
N PHE A 252 8.34 8.35 -26.54
CA PHE A 252 7.99 7.97 -27.91
C PHE A 252 7.74 9.21 -28.77
N ILE A 253 7.03 10.21 -28.25
CA ILE A 253 6.75 11.46 -28.95
C ILE A 253 8.01 12.31 -29.14
N ILE A 254 8.79 12.52 -28.07
CA ILE A 254 9.94 13.43 -28.09
C ILE A 254 11.14 12.82 -28.84
N PHE A 255 11.34 11.51 -28.75
CA PHE A 255 12.52 10.89 -29.35
C PHE A 255 12.18 10.01 -30.54
N GLN A 256 11.27 9.04 -30.42
CA GLN A 256 11.07 8.06 -31.49
C GLN A 256 10.49 8.69 -32.76
N ILE A 257 9.48 9.56 -32.65
CA ILE A 257 8.88 10.21 -33.83
C ILE A 257 9.93 11.06 -34.60
N PRO A 258 10.69 11.98 -33.97
CA PRO A 258 11.73 12.73 -34.66
C PRO A 258 12.84 11.87 -35.22
N ILE A 259 13.27 10.82 -34.49
CA ILE A 259 14.33 9.90 -34.95
C ILE A 259 13.87 9.17 -36.21
N VAL A 260 12.64 8.63 -36.23
CA VAL A 260 12.10 7.98 -37.43
C VAL A 260 12.00 8.97 -38.58
N TRP A 261 11.44 10.15 -38.35
CA TRP A 261 11.28 11.16 -39.39
C TRP A 261 12.62 11.61 -39.99
N TRP A 262 13.62 11.84 -39.15
CA TRP A 262 14.95 12.24 -39.56
C TRP A 262 15.74 11.11 -40.23
N ALA A 263 15.72 9.91 -39.64
CA ALA A 263 16.50 8.77 -40.13
C ALA A 263 16.04 8.33 -41.53
N PHE A 264 14.73 8.35 -41.79
CA PHE A 264 14.13 7.88 -43.04
C PHE A 264 13.78 9.00 -44.03
N ARG A 265 14.26 10.22 -43.82
CA ARG A 265 13.97 11.37 -44.69
C ARG A 265 14.42 11.16 -46.15
N ASP A 266 15.53 10.44 -46.33
CA ASP A 266 16.19 10.19 -47.62
C ASP A 266 15.79 8.81 -48.21
N GLY A 267 14.73 8.19 -47.68
CA GLY A 267 14.28 6.83 -48.03
C GLY A 267 14.82 5.75 -47.09
N MET A 268 14.47 4.49 -47.36
CA MET A 268 14.78 3.34 -46.51
C MET A 268 16.11 2.67 -46.89
N THR A 269 17.21 3.41 -46.81
CA THR A 269 18.55 2.89 -47.10
C THR A 269 19.16 2.15 -45.90
N PHE A 270 20.19 1.33 -46.13
CA PHE A 270 20.94 0.69 -45.04
C PHE A 270 21.51 1.72 -44.04
N GLU A 271 21.92 2.89 -44.53
CA GLU A 271 22.38 3.97 -43.67
C GLU A 271 21.27 4.57 -42.80
N ALA A 272 20.06 4.73 -43.33
CA ALA A 272 18.89 5.20 -42.57
C ALA A 272 18.62 4.27 -41.38
N TRP A 273 18.70 2.95 -41.61
CA TRP A 273 18.57 1.95 -40.56
C TRP A 273 19.70 1.96 -39.54
N ARG A 274 20.95 2.10 -39.99
CA ARG A 274 22.11 2.26 -39.10
C ARG A 274 21.91 3.47 -38.17
N ARG A 275 21.47 4.60 -38.72
CA ARG A 275 21.14 5.82 -37.93
C ARG A 275 19.99 5.53 -36.97
N TYR A 276 18.87 4.98 -37.44
CA TYR A 276 17.72 4.66 -36.61
C TYR A 276 18.09 3.76 -35.43
N LEU A 277 18.79 2.64 -35.67
CA LEU A 277 19.18 1.70 -34.61
C LEU A 277 20.08 2.34 -33.56
N VAL A 278 21.12 3.07 -33.98
CA VAL A 278 22.06 3.72 -33.06
C VAL A 278 21.32 4.77 -32.22
N PHE A 279 20.54 5.64 -32.84
CA PHE A 279 19.85 6.73 -32.13
C PHE A 279 18.66 6.24 -31.31
N SER A 280 17.96 5.18 -31.72
CA SER A 280 16.87 4.58 -30.92
C SER A 280 17.39 3.91 -29.66
N VAL A 281 18.57 3.27 -29.68
CA VAL A 281 19.19 2.70 -28.47
C VAL A 281 19.59 3.83 -27.50
N ILE A 282 20.24 4.88 -27.99
CA ILE A 282 20.61 6.06 -27.19
C ILE A 282 19.36 6.74 -26.63
N SER A 283 18.32 6.89 -27.45
CA SER A 283 17.03 7.43 -27.05
C SER A 283 16.33 6.58 -26.00
N ALA A 284 16.53 5.26 -25.96
CA ALA A 284 15.90 4.39 -24.97
C ALA A 284 16.54 4.51 -23.58
N LEU A 285 17.81 4.94 -23.50
CA LEU A 285 18.53 5.11 -22.22
C LEU A 285 17.97 6.26 -21.38
N VAL A 286 17.68 7.41 -21.99
CA VAL A 286 17.24 8.63 -21.27
C VAL A 286 15.89 8.42 -20.54
N PRO A 287 14.83 7.91 -21.17
CA PRO A 287 13.56 7.57 -20.52
C PRO A 287 13.71 6.52 -19.44
N ASN A 288 14.59 5.52 -19.65
CA ASN A 288 14.81 4.49 -18.65
C ASN A 288 15.45 5.08 -17.39
N LEU A 289 16.43 5.99 -17.54
CA LEU A 289 17.00 6.72 -16.41
C LEU A 289 15.95 7.61 -15.71
N LEU A 290 15.12 8.31 -16.49
CA LEU A 290 14.01 9.11 -15.97
C LEU A 290 13.02 8.24 -15.17
N LEU A 291 12.69 7.06 -15.68
CA LEU A 291 11.80 6.12 -15.02
C LEU A 291 12.39 5.64 -13.67
N VAL A 292 13.66 5.28 -13.65
CA VAL A 292 14.36 4.90 -12.40
C VAL A 292 14.30 6.05 -11.39
N LEU A 293 14.56 7.29 -11.81
CA LEU A 293 14.48 8.47 -10.94
C LEU A 293 13.06 8.68 -10.39
N LEU A 294 12.02 8.49 -11.21
CA LEU A 294 10.63 8.57 -10.77
C LEU A 294 10.27 7.48 -9.76
N ILE A 295 10.71 6.24 -9.99
CA ILE A 295 10.49 5.12 -9.07
C ILE A 295 11.18 5.39 -7.73
N VAL A 296 12.45 5.81 -7.75
CA VAL A 296 13.20 6.15 -6.54
C VAL A 296 12.50 7.26 -5.75
N ARG A 297 12.01 8.29 -6.44
CA ARG A 297 11.35 9.43 -5.80
C ARG A 297 9.94 9.09 -5.27
N THR A 298 9.22 8.21 -5.96
CA THR A 298 7.82 7.87 -5.64
C THR A 298 7.71 6.73 -4.64
N ILE A 299 8.67 5.80 -4.61
CA ILE A 299 8.62 4.58 -3.78
C ILE A 299 9.79 4.52 -2.81
N SER A 300 11.02 4.48 -3.33
CA SER A 300 12.20 4.12 -2.51
C SER A 300 12.47 5.15 -1.41
N ARG A 301 12.40 6.45 -1.73
CA ARG A 301 12.63 7.52 -0.75
C ARG A 301 11.58 7.54 0.37
N PRO A 302 10.26 7.50 0.09
CA PRO A 302 9.24 7.37 1.14
C PRO A 302 9.43 6.15 2.03
N LEU A 303 9.70 4.97 1.46
CA LEU A 303 9.94 3.75 2.24
C LEU A 303 11.18 3.87 3.12
N GLN A 304 12.28 4.40 2.58
CA GLN A 304 13.52 4.60 3.35
C GLN A 304 13.30 5.53 4.54
N ARG A 305 12.53 6.61 4.39
CA ARG A 305 12.19 7.51 5.50
C ARG A 305 11.39 6.81 6.59
N LEU A 306 10.40 6.00 6.20
CA LEU A 306 9.63 5.18 7.15
C LEU A 306 10.53 4.17 7.87
N THR A 307 11.43 3.51 7.15
CA THR A 307 12.37 2.55 7.75
C THR A 307 13.30 3.23 8.76
N VAL A 308 13.85 4.41 8.43
CA VAL A 308 14.71 5.17 9.35
C VAL A 308 13.93 5.58 10.60
N ALA A 309 12.71 6.11 10.45
CA ALA A 309 11.88 6.49 11.58
C ALA A 309 11.51 5.28 12.47
N ALA A 310 11.23 4.13 11.86
CA ALA A 310 10.98 2.90 12.62
C ALA A 310 12.21 2.48 13.44
N VAL A 311 13.42 2.60 12.88
CA VAL A 311 14.66 2.34 13.61
C VAL A 311 14.86 3.34 14.76
N GLN A 312 14.52 4.62 14.57
CA GLN A 312 14.57 5.63 15.64
C GLN A 312 13.63 5.27 16.80
N VAL A 313 12.41 4.85 16.51
CA VAL A 313 11.45 4.38 17.53
C VAL A 313 12.00 3.17 18.28
N THR A 314 12.67 2.22 17.60
CA THR A 314 13.31 1.08 18.29
C THR A 314 14.47 1.48 19.20
N ASN A 315 15.08 2.64 18.96
CA ASN A 315 16.15 3.19 19.80
C ASN A 315 15.62 4.09 20.94
N GLY A 316 14.31 4.17 21.13
CA GLY A 316 13.69 4.94 22.22
C GLY A 316 13.26 6.36 21.86
N GLU A 317 13.42 6.79 20.60
CA GLU A 317 12.87 8.07 20.11
C GLU A 317 11.37 7.92 19.80
N TYR A 318 10.58 7.66 20.83
CA TYR A 318 9.11 7.54 20.74
C TYR A 318 8.48 8.87 20.34
N GLY A 319 7.38 8.82 19.58
CA GLY A 319 6.72 10.03 19.05
C GLY A 319 7.38 10.56 17.78
N THR A 320 8.37 9.86 17.19
CA THR A 320 8.90 10.19 15.87
C THR A 320 7.76 10.16 14.83
N GLU A 321 7.65 11.23 14.03
CA GLU A 321 6.66 11.35 12.97
C GLU A 321 7.31 11.42 11.58
N VAL A 322 6.67 10.75 10.62
CA VAL A 322 7.06 10.80 9.21
C VAL A 322 6.02 11.59 8.43
N ASP A 323 6.42 12.74 7.89
CA ASP A 323 5.57 13.52 7.00
C ASP A 323 5.62 12.97 5.57
N LEU A 324 4.57 12.26 5.21
CA LEU A 324 4.28 11.80 3.84
C LEU A 324 2.94 12.36 3.32
N ARG A 325 2.57 13.60 3.69
CA ARG A 325 1.32 14.27 3.26
C ARG A 325 1.07 14.31 1.74
N ARG A 326 2.11 14.11 0.92
CA ARG A 326 1.98 14.04 -0.55
C ARG A 326 1.63 12.64 -1.07
N SER A 327 1.71 11.62 -0.23
CA SER A 327 1.49 10.23 -0.62
C SER A 327 0.01 9.88 -0.42
N ASN A 328 -0.81 10.14 -1.42
CA ASN A 328 -2.19 9.65 -1.44
C ASN A 328 -2.21 8.20 -1.95
N ASP A 329 -1.53 7.29 -1.28
CA ASP A 329 -1.45 5.85 -1.62
C ASP A 329 -1.24 5.01 -0.34
N GLU A 330 -0.98 3.71 -0.51
CA GLU A 330 -0.75 2.77 0.60
C GLU A 330 0.46 3.14 1.46
N ILE A 331 1.46 3.85 0.91
CA ILE A 331 2.61 4.33 1.69
C ILE A 331 2.19 5.48 2.60
N GLY A 332 1.30 6.36 2.15
CA GLY A 332 0.74 7.42 2.99
C GLY A 332 -0.08 6.87 4.14
N LEU A 333 -0.94 5.89 3.86
CA LEU A 333 -1.69 5.18 4.90
C LEU A 333 -0.76 4.50 5.91
N LEU A 334 0.29 3.82 5.43
CA LEU A 334 1.29 3.20 6.28
C LEU A 334 2.01 4.24 7.17
N ALA A 335 2.30 5.41 6.63
CA ALA A 335 2.91 6.50 7.39
C ALA A 335 1.99 7.06 8.47
N GLU A 336 0.69 7.21 8.16
CA GLU A 336 -0.31 7.64 9.13
C GLU A 336 -0.47 6.64 10.27
N SER A 337 -0.62 5.34 9.94
CA SER A 337 -0.67 4.26 10.93
C SER A 337 0.62 4.16 11.76
N PHE A 338 1.78 4.37 11.14
CA PHE A 338 3.06 4.42 11.85
C PHE A 338 3.10 5.59 12.85
N ASN A 339 2.69 6.79 12.42
CA ASN A 339 2.70 7.98 13.27
C ASN A 339 1.74 7.82 14.46
N GLU A 340 0.55 7.24 14.24
CA GLU A 340 -0.41 6.96 15.31
C GLU A 340 0.17 5.98 16.35
N MET A 341 0.75 4.87 15.89
CA MET A 341 1.43 3.90 16.75
C MET A 341 2.57 4.55 17.54
N SER A 342 3.42 5.35 16.87
CA SER A 342 4.56 6.05 17.48
C SER A 342 4.13 7.03 18.58
N ARG A 343 3.08 7.81 18.34
CA ARG A 343 2.49 8.71 19.36
C ARG A 343 1.92 7.95 20.54
N LYS A 344 1.12 6.90 20.28
CA LYS A 344 0.53 6.09 21.34
C LYS A 344 1.60 5.44 22.23
N MET A 345 2.68 4.95 21.62
CA MET A 345 3.81 4.41 22.38
C MET A 345 4.48 5.46 23.25
N ALA A 346 4.62 6.70 22.77
CA ALA A 346 5.16 7.80 23.58
C ALA A 346 4.27 8.10 24.80
N ASP A 347 2.95 8.16 24.60
CA ASP A 347 1.98 8.39 25.67
C ASP A 347 2.00 7.24 26.70
N ASP A 348 2.01 5.99 26.25
CA ASP A 348 2.05 4.80 27.12
C ASP A 348 3.34 4.76 27.96
N ILE A 349 4.49 5.12 27.35
CA ILE A 349 5.78 5.16 28.06
C ILE A 349 5.81 6.28 29.11
N GLU A 350 5.24 7.45 28.81
CA GLU A 350 5.13 8.55 29.78
C GLU A 350 4.22 8.18 30.96
N GLN A 351 3.07 7.52 30.68
CA GLN A 351 2.19 7.02 31.75
C GLN A 351 2.88 5.98 32.63
N LEU A 352 3.61 5.03 32.03
CA LEU A 352 4.38 4.03 32.77
C LEU A 352 5.44 4.68 33.66
N ARG A 353 6.10 5.73 33.17
CA ARG A 353 7.10 6.48 33.95
C ARG A 353 6.46 7.14 35.17
N GLN A 354 5.33 7.82 34.99
CA GLN A 354 4.61 8.49 36.08
C GLN A 354 4.12 7.48 37.14
N LEU A 355 3.59 6.34 36.71
CA LEU A 355 3.17 5.26 37.62
C LEU A 355 4.36 4.69 38.40
N ASN A 356 5.51 4.51 37.75
CA ASN A 356 6.72 4.03 38.41
C ASN A 356 7.24 5.03 39.47
N GLU A 357 7.24 6.33 39.16
CA GLU A 357 7.61 7.37 40.13
C GLU A 357 6.66 7.40 41.34
N GLN A 358 5.36 7.19 41.13
CA GLN A 358 4.37 7.07 42.21
C GLN A 358 4.58 5.81 43.06
N LEU A 359 4.90 4.67 42.43
CA LEU A 359 5.21 3.43 43.13
C LEU A 359 6.45 3.59 44.01
N ILE A 360 7.54 4.15 43.48
CA ILE A 360 8.76 4.42 44.23
C ILE A 360 8.47 5.33 45.44
N ARG A 361 7.64 6.38 45.27
CA ARG A 361 7.25 7.27 46.37
C ARG A 361 6.45 6.52 47.44
N THR A 362 5.54 5.65 47.02
CA THR A 362 4.70 4.86 47.93
C THR A 362 5.51 3.83 48.71
N GLU A 363 6.42 3.12 48.04
CA GLU A 363 7.36 2.18 48.69
C GLU A 363 8.24 2.90 49.73
N LYS A 364 8.76 4.08 49.38
CA LYS A 364 9.58 4.88 50.30
C LYS A 364 8.79 5.29 51.56
N LEU A 365 7.53 5.72 51.39
CA LEU A 365 6.67 6.08 52.52
C LEU A 365 6.34 4.85 53.39
N ALA A 366 6.04 3.71 52.78
CA ALA A 366 5.78 2.47 53.50
C ALA A 366 7.00 2.02 54.32
N ALA A 367 8.20 2.04 53.71
CA ALA A 367 9.45 1.71 54.40
C ALA A 367 9.75 2.68 55.56
N MET A 368 9.53 3.99 55.35
CA MET A 368 9.61 4.98 56.43
C MET A 368 8.59 4.69 57.54
N GLY A 369 7.39 4.21 57.21
CA GLY A 369 6.37 3.73 58.15
C GLY A 369 6.84 2.61 59.05
N THR A 370 7.33 1.53 58.45
CA THR A 370 7.83 0.37 59.19
C THR A 370 9.00 0.74 60.10
N LEU A 371 9.96 1.51 59.60
CA LEU A 371 11.11 1.97 60.38
C LEU A 371 10.69 2.90 61.53
N SER A 372 9.79 3.85 61.27
CA SER A 372 9.30 4.79 62.28
C SER A 372 8.53 4.10 63.40
N ALA A 373 7.72 3.10 63.07
CA ALA A 373 6.99 2.30 64.07
C ALA A 373 7.96 1.51 64.97
N GLY A 374 9.02 0.91 64.40
CA GLY A 374 10.06 0.22 65.16
C GLY A 374 10.82 1.17 66.10
N VAL A 375 11.32 2.29 65.56
CA VAL A 375 12.05 3.31 66.34
C VAL A 375 11.18 3.90 67.46
N ALA A 376 9.91 4.24 67.16
CA ALA A 376 9.02 4.79 68.17
C ALA A 376 8.71 3.79 69.28
N HIS A 377 8.56 2.51 68.97
CA HIS A 377 8.32 1.49 69.99
C HIS A 377 9.56 1.30 70.88
N GLU A 378 10.76 1.32 70.30
CA GLU A 378 12.02 1.18 71.05
C GLU A 378 12.40 2.43 71.85
N VAL A 379 11.99 3.63 71.41
CA VAL A 379 12.23 4.91 72.11
C VAL A 379 11.20 5.17 73.21
N ASN A 380 9.92 4.86 72.98
CA ASN A 380 8.88 5.07 73.98
C ASN A 380 9.05 4.16 75.20
N ASN A 381 9.61 2.96 75.02
CA ASN A 381 9.88 2.03 76.11
C ASN A 381 10.80 2.60 77.22
N PRO A 382 12.04 3.06 76.93
CA PRO A 382 12.91 3.67 77.92
C PRO A 382 12.37 5.01 78.43
N LEU A 383 11.68 5.80 77.60
CA LEU A 383 11.06 7.06 78.05
C LEU A 383 9.95 6.82 79.08
N ALA A 384 9.14 5.77 78.91
CA ALA A 384 8.14 5.38 79.90
C ALA A 384 8.79 4.98 81.23
N ALA A 385 9.91 4.24 81.18
CA ALA A 385 10.67 3.87 82.38
C ALA A 385 11.25 5.10 83.11
N ILE A 386 11.87 6.03 82.37
CA ILE A 386 12.40 7.28 82.94
C ILE A 386 11.27 8.15 83.51
N SER A 387 10.14 8.25 82.81
CA SER A 387 8.95 8.98 83.27
C SER A 387 8.42 8.41 84.58
N SER A 388 8.36 7.07 84.71
CA SER A 388 7.94 6.39 85.94
C SER A 388 8.89 6.67 87.11
N LEU A 389 10.21 6.63 86.89
CA LEU A 389 11.20 6.99 87.90
C LEU A 389 11.07 8.45 88.36
N ILE A 390 10.83 9.38 87.42
CA ILE A 390 10.59 10.79 87.75
C ILE A 390 9.32 10.98 88.56
N GLN A 391 8.22 10.30 88.19
CA GLN A 391 6.97 10.34 88.97
C GLN A 391 7.16 9.78 90.38
N MET A 392 7.92 8.70 90.54
CA MET A 392 8.30 8.16 91.86
C MET A 392 9.18 9.12 92.68
N MET A 393 10.05 9.90 92.03
CA MET A 393 10.84 10.91 92.72
C MET A 393 9.96 12.07 93.14
N GLN A 394 9.07 12.55 92.26
CA GLN A 394 8.14 13.65 92.53
C GLN A 394 7.12 13.35 93.63
N SER A 395 6.81 12.07 93.91
CA SER A 395 5.89 11.69 94.98
C SER A 395 6.50 11.69 96.39
N LYS A 396 7.82 11.93 96.52
CA LYS A 396 8.49 12.09 97.82
C LYS A 396 8.35 13.52 98.33
N ASN A 397 7.90 13.68 99.59
CA ASN A 397 7.62 14.98 100.21
C ASN A 397 8.86 15.78 100.68
N ASP A 398 10.07 15.23 100.61
CA ASP A 398 11.31 15.86 101.12
C ASP A 398 12.21 16.49 100.03
N LEU A 399 11.67 16.77 98.84
CA LEU A 399 12.45 17.37 97.76
C LEU A 399 12.56 18.90 97.92
N ASN A 400 13.76 19.44 97.72
CA ASN A 400 13.95 20.90 97.63
C ASN A 400 13.28 21.47 96.36
N SER A 401 12.93 22.76 96.38
CA SER A 401 12.20 23.44 95.30
C SER A 401 12.93 23.36 93.95
N GLU A 402 14.26 23.47 93.96
CA GLU A 402 15.10 23.38 92.77
C GLU A 402 15.05 21.98 92.10
N THR A 403 15.08 20.90 92.89
CA THR A 403 14.98 19.53 92.35
C THR A 403 13.59 19.26 91.81
N GLN A 404 12.54 19.77 92.45
CA GLN A 404 11.16 19.68 91.93
C GLN A 404 11.03 20.35 90.55
N GLU A 405 11.60 21.55 90.38
CA GLU A 405 11.57 22.28 89.12
C GLU A 405 12.36 21.55 88.00
N ARG A 406 13.54 21.02 88.33
CA ARG A 406 14.34 20.21 87.39
C ARG A 406 13.61 18.93 86.97
N LEU A 407 12.97 18.21 87.90
CA LEU A 407 12.18 17.01 87.59
C LEU A 407 10.96 17.34 86.70
N LYS A 408 10.31 18.48 86.94
CA LYS A 408 9.20 18.97 86.11
C LYS A 408 9.65 19.29 84.67
N LEU A 409 10.81 19.93 84.52
CA LEU A 409 11.41 20.19 83.20
C LEU A 409 11.73 18.90 82.44
N ILE A 410 12.34 17.91 83.11
CA ILE A 410 12.67 16.62 82.46
C ILE A 410 11.38 15.88 82.05
N SER A 411 10.36 15.86 82.91
CA SER A 411 9.05 15.28 82.58
C SER A 411 8.41 15.94 81.35
N THR A 412 8.52 17.27 81.24
CA THR A 412 8.02 18.01 80.06
C THR A 412 8.80 17.65 78.79
N GLN A 413 10.13 17.46 78.86
CA GLN A 413 10.92 17.03 77.70
C GLN A 413 10.60 15.58 77.29
N ILE A 414 10.37 14.67 78.24
CA ILE A 414 9.95 13.30 77.94
C ILE A 414 8.58 13.30 77.24
N GLY A 415 7.64 14.12 77.71
CA GLY A 415 6.34 14.31 77.05
C GLY A 415 6.49 14.83 75.61
N ARG A 416 7.41 15.77 75.40
CA ARG A 416 7.72 16.32 74.07
C ARG A 416 8.32 15.26 73.14
N ILE A 417 9.28 14.46 73.59
CA ILE A 417 9.89 13.39 72.78
C ILE A 417 8.84 12.31 72.46
N THR A 418 8.04 11.90 73.45
CA THR A 418 6.92 10.97 73.24
C THR A 418 5.96 11.47 72.16
N GLN A 419 5.63 12.77 72.18
CA GLN A 419 4.77 13.37 71.16
C GLN A 419 5.42 13.37 69.78
N VAL A 420 6.70 13.71 69.66
CA VAL A 420 7.44 13.69 68.38
C VAL A 420 7.48 12.28 67.79
N THR A 421 7.71 11.25 68.62
CA THR A 421 7.69 9.86 68.12
C THR A 421 6.30 9.41 67.66
N ARG A 422 5.22 9.89 68.29
CA ARG A 422 3.84 9.63 67.85
C ARG A 422 3.51 10.33 66.54
N ASP A 423 3.85 11.62 66.43
CA ASP A 423 3.62 12.39 65.20
C ASP A 423 4.36 11.75 64.00
N MET A 424 5.57 11.21 64.24
CA MET A 424 6.35 10.46 63.24
C MET A 424 5.69 9.12 62.84
N MET A 425 5.09 8.40 63.79
CA MET A 425 4.31 7.18 63.48
C MET A 425 3.04 7.49 62.68
N ASP A 426 2.31 8.55 63.06
CA ASP A 426 1.05 8.91 62.40
C ASP A 426 1.28 9.41 60.98
N PHE A 427 2.39 10.12 60.72
CA PHE A 427 2.79 10.52 59.37
C PHE A 427 3.03 9.33 58.42
N ALA A 428 3.53 8.22 58.97
CA ALA A 428 4.05 7.13 58.18
C ALA A 428 3.10 5.91 58.12
N ARG A 429 1.94 6.00 58.78
CA ARG A 429 0.93 4.94 58.84
C ARG A 429 -0.11 5.12 57.73
N VAL A 430 -0.08 4.25 56.73
CA VAL A 430 -1.17 4.12 55.75
C VAL A 430 -2.33 3.37 56.41
N ARG A 431 -3.41 4.07 56.79
CA ARG A 431 -4.66 3.43 57.24
C ARG A 431 -5.61 3.27 56.05
N PRO A 432 -6.37 2.17 55.96
CA PRO A 432 -7.51 2.12 55.05
C PRO A 432 -8.50 3.22 55.46
N ALA A 433 -9.04 3.92 54.47
CA ALA A 433 -9.97 5.02 54.66
C ALA A 433 -11.16 4.60 55.54
N ALA A 434 -11.34 5.25 56.70
CA ALA A 434 -12.37 4.94 57.68
C ALA A 434 -13.02 6.22 58.21
N LYS A 435 -14.15 6.60 57.60
CA LYS A 435 -14.86 7.83 57.94
C LYS A 435 -15.38 7.83 59.38
N SER A 436 -15.15 8.93 60.09
CA SER A 436 -15.67 9.18 61.44
C SER A 436 -16.05 10.66 61.63
N LEU A 437 -16.75 10.98 62.72
CA LEU A 437 -17.05 12.36 63.08
C LEU A 437 -15.81 13.04 63.67
N VAL A 438 -15.18 13.92 62.90
CA VAL A 438 -13.92 14.59 63.26
C VAL A 438 -14.13 16.07 63.59
N ASP A 439 -13.25 16.60 64.44
CA ASP A 439 -13.12 18.02 64.75
C ASP A 439 -12.10 18.66 63.79
N VAL A 440 -12.57 19.58 62.96
CA VAL A 440 -11.78 20.23 61.93
C VAL A 440 -10.61 21.03 62.51
N ASN A 441 -10.81 21.70 63.65
CA ASN A 441 -9.74 22.49 64.28
C ASN A 441 -8.58 21.58 64.71
N ASN A 442 -8.90 20.41 65.26
CA ASN A 442 -7.91 19.45 65.71
C ASN A 442 -7.15 18.81 64.53
N VAL A 443 -7.83 18.53 63.42
CA VAL A 443 -7.19 18.04 62.19
C VAL A 443 -6.23 19.08 61.61
N ILE A 444 -6.64 20.35 61.56
CA ILE A 444 -5.79 21.46 61.10
C ILE A 444 -4.57 21.61 62.02
N GLU A 445 -4.77 21.57 63.34
CA GLU A 445 -3.67 21.73 64.29
C GLU A 445 -2.65 20.59 64.20
N THR A 446 -3.12 19.36 64.03
CA THR A 446 -2.26 18.18 63.80
C THR A 446 -1.51 18.29 62.47
N SER A 447 -2.18 18.74 61.41
CA SER A 447 -1.58 18.93 60.08
C SER A 447 -0.50 20.02 60.08
N LEU A 448 -0.76 21.16 60.74
CA LEU A 448 0.21 22.25 60.89
C LEU A 448 1.42 21.83 61.72
N ARG A 449 1.21 20.98 62.73
CA ARG A 449 2.29 20.40 63.54
C ARG A 449 3.18 19.49 62.70
N LEU A 450 2.59 18.63 61.86
CA LEU A 450 3.34 17.80 60.92
C LEU A 450 4.10 18.63 59.86
N ALA A 451 3.46 19.65 59.30
CA ALA A 451 4.09 20.54 58.33
C ALA A 451 5.29 21.32 58.93
N SER A 452 5.28 21.58 60.24
CA SER A 452 6.37 22.28 60.94
C SER A 452 7.73 21.55 60.92
N PHE A 453 7.75 20.26 60.54
CA PHE A 453 8.98 19.51 60.33
C PHE A 453 9.68 19.83 59.00
N ASP A 454 8.99 20.43 58.02
CA ASP A 454 9.59 20.86 56.75
C ASP A 454 10.29 22.22 56.91
N LYS A 455 11.56 22.30 56.46
CA LYS A 455 12.39 23.52 56.55
C LYS A 455 11.80 24.71 55.78
N SER A 456 11.04 24.46 54.72
CA SER A 456 10.38 25.51 53.95
C SER A 456 9.20 26.11 54.73
N PHE A 457 8.50 25.29 55.50
CA PHE A 457 7.33 25.70 56.29
C PHE A 457 7.70 26.56 57.50
N GLN A 458 8.85 26.27 58.15
CA GLN A 458 9.36 27.05 59.28
C GLN A 458 9.69 28.52 58.93
N ARG A 459 9.82 28.85 57.64
CA ARG A 459 10.10 30.22 57.17
C ARG A 459 8.83 31.08 57.01
N LEU A 460 7.65 30.49 57.24
CA LEU A 460 6.36 31.17 57.07
C LEU A 460 5.86 31.75 58.39
N HIS A 461 5.26 32.94 58.33
CA HIS A 461 4.52 33.50 59.46
C HIS A 461 3.08 32.94 59.47
N LEU A 462 2.79 32.08 60.44
CA LEU A 462 1.47 31.46 60.61
C LEU A 462 0.61 32.27 61.57
N LYS A 463 -0.56 32.70 61.09
CA LYS A 463 -1.64 33.27 61.90
C LYS A 463 -2.76 32.23 62.01
N LYS A 464 -3.09 31.80 63.23
CA LYS A 464 -4.15 30.82 63.50
C LYS A 464 -5.39 31.55 64.03
N GLU A 465 -6.47 31.53 63.25
CA GLU A 465 -7.79 32.08 63.64
C GLU A 465 -8.83 30.97 63.48
N TYR A 466 -9.16 30.28 64.56
CA TYR A 466 -10.11 29.17 64.57
C TYR A 466 -11.46 29.63 65.13
N ALA A 467 -12.55 29.12 64.56
CA ALA A 467 -13.89 29.31 65.13
C ALA A 467 -14.10 28.30 66.28
N GLU A 468 -14.57 28.78 67.44
CA GLU A 468 -14.61 27.98 68.68
C GLU A 468 -15.69 26.89 68.70
N ASN A 469 -16.71 26.95 67.83
CA ASN A 469 -17.87 26.05 67.83
C ASN A 469 -18.21 25.50 66.44
N LEU A 470 -17.25 24.85 65.79
CA LEU A 470 -17.52 24.18 64.52
C LEU A 470 -18.23 22.83 64.74
N PRO A 471 -19.24 22.49 63.91
CA PRO A 471 -19.86 21.17 63.95
C PRO A 471 -18.85 20.09 63.54
N ARG A 472 -18.94 18.91 64.16
CA ARG A 472 -18.11 17.75 63.74
C ARG A 472 -18.50 17.32 62.34
N VAL A 473 -17.51 17.08 61.49
CA VAL A 473 -17.70 16.74 60.09
C VAL A 473 -17.43 15.24 59.89
N PHE A 474 -18.24 14.57 59.06
CA PHE A 474 -18.00 13.17 58.73
C PHE A 474 -16.94 13.07 57.62
N ALA A 475 -15.72 12.74 58.00
CA ALA A 475 -14.57 12.68 57.10
C ALA A 475 -13.67 11.48 57.45
N ASP A 476 -12.81 11.11 56.50
CA ASP A 476 -11.75 10.12 56.68
C ASP A 476 -10.51 10.78 57.30
#